data_AF-A0A933K4L7-F1
#
_entry.id   AF-A0A933K4L7-F1
#
_cell.length_a   1.000
_cell.length_b   1.000
_cell.length_c   1.000
_cell.angle_alpha   90.00
_cell.angle_beta   90.00
_cell.angle_gamma   90.00
#
_symmetry.space_group_name_H-M   'P 1'
#
loop_
_entity.id
_entity.type
_entity.pdbx_description
1 polymer ?
#
loop_
_entity_poly.entity_id
_entity_poly.type
_entity_poly.pdbx_seq_one_letter_code
_entity_poly.pdbx_strand_id
1 'polypeptide(L)'
;QVLKLAYPAIKAADPKAQVMLNALLLWDIFQGQGESTDEEIQSRLENPPGGKRKDLTDLFVLLDAHQYFDIIDVHSLGDYNEIAPTVHWLRRQMAKRKVYKPITIGDAFPMSPLLAYGMETCRTGPLTAKEVFPVTRETRCAAAEVIARLRKKDPVAHAWLEAEIAKGLVKKMVVAAAENVNGINIGNMEDWPIPFGAGVSQFMGLVDVDRSLGDQLHVVRTARGLRPGFHALRMVIQKLDGYQQVLPVPVDKRPGFHLYRFLRVPRATLVGWYDDGRFHSPGEDAPTIEVLVPWSKADATCTEIPTKRDQTNGGVEVLAVQDGKIGLRLGSVPVFVE
;
A
#
# COMPACT_ATOMS: atom_id res chain seq x y z
N GLN A 1 -19.55 5.22 -23.15
CA GLN A 1 -20.97 5.62 -23.23
C GLN A 1 -21.67 5.61 -21.88
N VAL A 2 -21.49 4.57 -21.05
CA VAL A 2 -22.10 4.47 -19.70
C VAL A 2 -21.91 5.73 -18.85
N LEU A 3 -20.69 6.26 -18.71
CA LEU A 3 -20.44 7.49 -17.94
C LEU A 3 -21.26 8.69 -18.42
N LYS A 4 -21.45 8.83 -19.75
CA LYS A 4 -22.22 9.93 -20.34
C LYS A 4 -23.70 9.89 -19.96
N LEU A 5 -24.24 8.68 -19.73
CA LEU A 5 -25.62 8.47 -19.30
C LEU A 5 -25.76 8.53 -17.76
N ALA A 6 -24.82 7.91 -17.05
CA ALA A 6 -24.87 7.79 -15.60
C ALA A 6 -24.64 9.14 -14.90
N TYR A 7 -23.65 9.93 -15.32
CA TYR A 7 -23.31 11.19 -14.67
C TYR A 7 -24.50 12.17 -14.58
N PRO A 8 -25.20 12.53 -15.67
CA PRO A 8 -26.35 13.44 -15.57
C PRO A 8 -27.50 12.86 -14.74
N ALA A 9 -27.75 11.54 -14.81
CA ALA A 9 -28.77 10.89 -14.00
C ALA A 9 -28.44 10.96 -12.49
N ILE A 10 -27.18 10.70 -12.13
CA ILE A 10 -26.70 10.82 -10.73
C ILE A 10 -26.82 12.27 -10.27
N LYS A 11 -26.37 13.24 -11.06
CA LYS A 11 -26.45 14.66 -10.69
C LYS A 11 -27.88 15.20 -10.62
N ALA A 12 -28.81 14.64 -11.38
CA ALA A 12 -30.23 14.98 -11.28
C ALA A 12 -30.86 14.42 -9.99
N ALA A 13 -30.46 13.21 -9.57
CA ALA A 13 -30.95 12.59 -8.33
C ALA A 13 -30.34 13.23 -7.08
N ASP A 14 -29.03 13.50 -7.10
CA ASP A 14 -28.31 14.20 -6.04
C ASP A 14 -27.17 15.05 -6.63
N PRO A 15 -27.34 16.38 -6.69
CA PRO A 15 -26.30 17.29 -7.18
C PRO A 15 -24.98 17.25 -6.39
N LYS A 16 -25.00 16.77 -5.14
CA LYS A 16 -23.81 16.69 -4.28
C LYS A 16 -23.05 15.38 -4.42
N ALA A 17 -23.70 14.31 -4.91
CA ALA A 17 -23.06 13.02 -5.10
C ALA A 17 -21.83 13.13 -6.01
N GLN A 18 -20.72 12.50 -5.62
CA GLN A 18 -19.51 12.44 -6.42
C GLN A 18 -19.50 11.18 -7.28
N VAL A 19 -19.13 11.30 -8.55
CA VAL A 19 -19.00 10.18 -9.47
C VAL A 19 -17.52 9.80 -9.59
N MET A 20 -17.17 8.60 -9.15
CA MET A 20 -15.80 8.08 -9.20
C MET A 20 -15.58 7.28 -10.49
N LEU A 21 -14.48 7.56 -11.21
CA LEU A 21 -14.01 6.72 -12.30
C LEU A 21 -13.40 5.43 -11.71
N ASN A 22 -14.24 4.42 -11.49
CA ASN A 22 -13.90 3.25 -10.69
C ASN A 22 -12.72 2.42 -11.25
N ALA A 23 -11.82 2.04 -10.35
CA ALA A 23 -10.89 0.93 -10.46
C ALA A 23 -9.87 1.01 -11.61
N LEU A 24 -9.06 2.08 -11.65
CA LEU A 24 -7.82 2.05 -12.43
C LEU A 24 -6.79 1.17 -11.72
N LEU A 25 -6.63 -0.06 -12.19
CA LEU A 25 -5.67 -1.04 -11.68
C LEU A 25 -4.41 -0.98 -12.54
N LEU A 26 -3.35 -0.34 -12.02
CA LEU A 26 -2.12 -0.05 -12.77
C LEU A 26 -0.84 -0.57 -12.08
N TRP A 27 -0.97 -1.39 -11.03
CA TRP A 27 0.18 -1.87 -10.28
C TRP A 27 1.19 -2.63 -11.14
N ASP A 28 0.74 -3.41 -12.12
CA ASP A 28 1.61 -4.18 -13.02
C ASP A 28 2.45 -3.31 -13.95
N ILE A 29 2.08 -2.04 -14.12
CA ILE A 29 2.82 -1.04 -14.88
C ILE A 29 3.88 -0.35 -14.01
N PHE A 30 3.56 -0.09 -12.74
CA PHE A 30 4.35 0.79 -11.87
C PHE A 30 5.07 0.09 -10.72
N GLN A 31 4.79 -1.19 -10.44
CA GLN A 31 5.36 -1.91 -9.30
C GLN A 31 6.89 -1.99 -9.34
N GLY A 32 7.54 -1.70 -8.21
CA GLY A 32 8.99 -1.85 -8.06
C GLY A 32 9.83 -0.98 -8.98
N GLN A 33 9.22 0.02 -9.62
CA GLN A 33 9.89 0.96 -10.50
C GLN A 33 9.92 2.33 -9.83
N GLY A 34 11.03 3.05 -10.02
CA GLY A 34 11.08 4.47 -9.69
C GLY A 34 10.27 5.31 -10.67
N GLU A 35 10.48 6.62 -10.62
CA GLU A 35 9.97 7.53 -11.64
C GLU A 35 10.32 7.04 -13.04
N SER A 36 9.32 7.11 -13.92
CA SER A 36 9.40 6.60 -15.28
C SER A 36 8.92 7.65 -16.26
N THR A 37 9.58 7.69 -17.42
CA THR A 37 9.20 8.55 -18.54
C THR A 37 7.86 8.12 -19.14
N ASP A 38 7.18 9.02 -19.84
CA ASP A 38 5.92 8.70 -20.50
C ASP A 38 6.13 7.62 -21.59
N GLU A 39 7.30 7.59 -22.24
CA GLU A 39 7.68 6.58 -23.23
C GLU A 39 7.88 5.18 -22.60
N GLU A 40 8.54 5.09 -21.44
CA GLU A 40 8.70 3.81 -20.74
C GLU A 40 7.36 3.29 -20.18
N ILE A 41 6.50 4.21 -19.75
CA ILE A 41 5.15 3.87 -19.29
C ILE A 41 4.30 3.41 -20.47
N GLN A 42 4.36 4.12 -21.61
CA GLN A 42 3.71 3.74 -22.86
C GLN A 42 4.12 2.33 -23.30
N SER A 43 5.43 2.06 -23.34
CA SER A 43 5.98 0.76 -23.73
C SER A 43 5.44 -0.39 -22.85
N ARG A 44 5.34 -0.17 -21.53
CA ARG A 44 4.75 -1.12 -20.59
C ARG A 44 3.24 -1.28 -20.75
N LEU A 45 2.53 -0.20 -21.06
CA LEU A 45 1.08 -0.24 -21.29
C LEU A 45 0.74 -0.99 -22.59
N GLU A 46 1.59 -0.88 -23.62
CA GLU A 46 1.46 -1.64 -24.87
C GLU A 46 1.80 -3.12 -24.70
N ASN A 47 2.75 -3.42 -23.81
CA ASN A 47 3.25 -4.77 -23.52
C ASN A 47 3.19 -5.10 -22.03
N PRO A 48 1.99 -5.18 -21.41
CA PRO A 48 1.87 -5.33 -19.98
C PRO A 48 2.45 -6.68 -19.53
N PRO A 49 3.35 -6.71 -18.53
CA PRO A 49 4.03 -7.93 -18.09
C PRO A 49 3.06 -9.00 -17.53
N GLY A 50 1.85 -8.60 -17.13
CA GLY A 50 0.77 -9.44 -16.62
C GLY A 50 -0.27 -9.89 -17.65
N GLY A 51 -0.12 -9.54 -18.94
CA GLY A 51 -1.17 -9.66 -19.95
C GLY A 51 -2.14 -8.47 -19.94
N LYS A 52 -2.89 -8.27 -21.03
CA LYS A 52 -3.76 -7.10 -21.20
C LYS A 52 -4.95 -7.14 -20.25
N ARG A 53 -4.95 -6.29 -19.20
CA ARG A 53 -6.12 -6.08 -18.31
C ARG A 53 -7.02 -4.92 -18.76
N LYS A 54 -6.43 -3.83 -19.24
CA LYS A 54 -7.10 -2.69 -19.87
C LYS A 54 -6.22 -2.17 -21.00
N ASP A 55 -6.81 -1.89 -22.16
CA ASP A 55 -6.08 -1.24 -23.25
C ASP A 55 -5.79 0.22 -22.86
N LEU A 56 -4.63 0.73 -23.27
CA LEU A 56 -4.28 2.12 -23.09
C LEU A 56 -5.26 3.05 -23.81
N THR A 57 -5.75 2.62 -24.96
CA THR A 57 -6.81 3.34 -25.69
C THR A 57 -8.04 3.53 -24.81
N ASP A 58 -8.48 2.48 -24.11
CA ASP A 58 -9.63 2.56 -23.21
C ASP A 58 -9.35 3.51 -22.04
N LEU A 59 -8.14 3.46 -21.48
CA LEU A 59 -7.74 4.35 -20.40
C LEU A 59 -7.78 5.82 -20.82
N PHE A 60 -7.25 6.16 -21.99
CA PHE A 60 -7.33 7.52 -22.51
C PHE A 60 -8.74 7.95 -22.88
N VAL A 61 -9.56 7.06 -23.45
CA VAL A 61 -10.99 7.33 -23.70
C VAL A 61 -11.72 7.64 -22.39
N LEU A 62 -11.40 6.94 -21.30
CA LEU A 62 -11.95 7.22 -19.99
C LEU A 62 -11.47 8.58 -19.46
N LEU A 63 -10.17 8.88 -19.51
CA LEU A 63 -9.64 10.16 -19.03
C LEU A 63 -10.10 11.36 -19.90
N ASP A 64 -10.30 11.18 -21.20
CA ASP A 64 -10.87 12.20 -22.10
C ASP A 64 -12.34 12.49 -21.81
N ALA A 65 -13.03 11.59 -21.10
CA ALA A 65 -14.39 11.77 -20.62
C ALA A 65 -14.45 12.47 -19.25
N HIS A 66 -13.44 13.28 -18.90
CA HIS A 66 -13.29 13.93 -17.58
C HIS A 66 -14.45 14.83 -17.14
N GLN A 67 -15.33 15.25 -18.05
CA GLN A 67 -16.56 15.95 -17.70
C GLN A 67 -17.64 15.04 -17.09
N TYR A 68 -17.45 13.71 -17.10
CA TYR A 68 -18.43 12.72 -16.62
C TYR A 68 -17.96 11.94 -15.38
N PHE A 69 -16.97 12.44 -14.67
CA PHE A 69 -16.59 11.96 -13.34
C PHE A 69 -15.97 13.11 -12.53
N ASP A 70 -16.02 13.01 -11.21
CA ASP A 70 -15.51 14.01 -10.28
C ASP A 70 -14.18 13.59 -9.67
N ILE A 71 -13.96 12.28 -9.49
CA ILE A 71 -12.81 11.69 -8.81
C ILE A 71 -12.20 10.60 -9.70
N ILE A 72 -10.88 10.53 -9.76
CA ILE A 72 -10.15 9.39 -10.34
C ILE A 72 -9.92 8.37 -9.25
N ASP A 73 -10.41 7.15 -9.44
CA ASP A 73 -10.21 6.06 -8.50
C ASP A 73 -9.16 5.07 -9.02
N VAL A 74 -8.18 4.75 -8.17
CA VAL A 74 -7.13 3.78 -8.46
C VAL A 74 -7.18 2.63 -7.46
N HIS A 75 -6.80 1.44 -7.92
CA HIS A 75 -6.62 0.28 -7.04
C HIS A 75 -5.13 0.04 -6.80
N SER A 76 -4.72 0.11 -5.53
CA SER A 76 -3.33 -0.12 -5.12
C SER A 76 -3.15 -1.51 -4.50
N LEU A 77 -3.21 -2.54 -5.35
CA LEU A 77 -3.15 -3.94 -4.94
C LEU A 77 -1.72 -4.50 -4.87
N GLY A 78 -0.70 -3.76 -5.34
CA GLY A 78 0.70 -4.18 -5.26
C GLY A 78 1.39 -3.63 -4.01
N ASP A 79 2.68 -3.37 -4.14
CA ASP A 79 3.48 -2.73 -3.08
C ASP A 79 3.22 -1.21 -3.00
N TYR A 80 3.58 -0.56 -1.89
CA TYR A 80 3.41 0.89 -1.72
C TYR A 80 4.18 1.72 -2.76
N ASN A 81 5.28 1.18 -3.32
CA ASN A 81 6.13 1.87 -4.28
C ASN A 81 5.41 2.19 -5.60
N GLU A 82 4.25 1.58 -5.89
CA GLU A 82 3.48 1.91 -7.10
C GLU A 82 2.68 3.22 -6.98
N ILE A 83 2.44 3.71 -5.77
CA ILE A 83 1.48 4.80 -5.52
C ILE A 83 1.98 6.10 -6.16
N ALA A 84 3.19 6.53 -5.81
CA ALA A 84 3.79 7.77 -6.34
C ALA A 84 3.85 7.79 -7.88
N PRO A 85 4.47 6.79 -8.56
CA PRO A 85 4.52 6.81 -10.03
C PRO A 85 3.12 6.74 -10.67
N THR A 86 2.16 6.02 -10.09
CA THR A 86 0.76 6.00 -10.56
C THR A 86 0.12 7.39 -10.46
N VAL A 87 0.24 8.04 -9.30
CA VAL A 87 -0.34 9.37 -9.04
C VAL A 87 0.31 10.42 -9.94
N HIS A 88 1.64 10.40 -10.06
CA HIS A 88 2.38 11.32 -10.93
C HIS A 88 1.98 11.17 -12.39
N TRP A 89 1.90 9.93 -12.89
CA TRP A 89 1.46 9.68 -14.26
C TRP A 89 0.04 10.20 -14.49
N LEU A 90 -0.93 9.87 -13.62
CA LEU A 90 -2.30 10.35 -13.72
C LEU A 90 -2.39 11.88 -13.71
N ARG A 91 -1.64 12.54 -12.81
CA ARG A 91 -1.57 14.00 -12.77
C ARG A 91 -1.05 14.58 -14.07
N ARG A 92 0.00 14.01 -14.67
CA ARG A 92 0.50 14.41 -15.99
C ARG A 92 -0.56 14.22 -17.07
N GLN A 93 -1.28 13.09 -17.08
CA GLN A 93 -2.35 12.84 -18.06
C GLN A 93 -3.50 13.84 -17.93
N MET A 94 -3.89 14.19 -16.71
CA MET A 94 -4.96 15.18 -16.48
C MET A 94 -4.49 16.62 -16.78
N ALA A 95 -3.23 16.94 -16.49
CA ALA A 95 -2.62 18.22 -16.86
C ALA A 95 -2.59 18.44 -18.38
N LYS A 96 -2.33 17.41 -19.19
CA LYS A 96 -2.44 17.48 -20.67
C LYS A 96 -3.85 17.86 -21.13
N ARG A 97 -4.87 17.50 -20.35
CA ARG A 97 -6.28 17.86 -20.57
C ARG A 97 -6.67 19.20 -19.93
N LYS A 98 -5.73 19.88 -19.26
CA LYS A 98 -5.94 21.14 -18.52
C LYS A 98 -7.03 21.05 -17.45
N VAL A 99 -7.17 19.87 -16.83
CA VAL A 99 -8.15 19.63 -15.77
C VAL A 99 -7.44 19.03 -14.56
N TYR A 100 -7.90 19.43 -13.37
CA TYR A 100 -7.54 18.79 -12.12
C TYR A 100 -8.72 17.92 -11.65
N LYS A 101 -8.44 16.68 -11.26
CA LYS A 101 -9.37 15.79 -10.57
C LYS A 101 -8.68 15.22 -9.35
N PRO A 102 -9.32 15.19 -8.17
CA PRO A 102 -8.79 14.47 -7.03
C PRO A 102 -8.60 12.99 -7.36
N ILE A 103 -7.58 12.38 -6.76
CA ILE A 103 -7.30 10.95 -6.87
C ILE A 103 -7.61 10.32 -5.52
N THR A 104 -8.33 9.20 -5.54
CA THR A 104 -8.61 8.35 -4.37
C THR A 104 -8.10 6.95 -4.68
N ILE A 105 -7.60 6.25 -3.66
CA ILE A 105 -7.31 4.81 -3.73
C ILE A 105 -8.53 4.07 -3.15
N GLY A 106 -9.46 3.64 -3.99
CA GLY A 106 -10.74 3.03 -3.56
C GLY A 106 -10.62 1.58 -3.12
N ASP A 107 -9.51 0.93 -3.42
CA ASP A 107 -9.17 -0.41 -2.95
C ASP A 107 -7.64 -0.55 -2.87
N ALA A 108 -7.14 -1.02 -1.74
CA ALA A 108 -5.73 -1.27 -1.53
C ALA A 108 -5.53 -2.50 -0.66
N PHE A 109 -4.66 -3.41 -1.11
CA PHE A 109 -4.13 -4.42 -0.21
C PHE A 109 -3.11 -3.79 0.74
N PRO A 110 -3.00 -4.25 2.00
CA PRO A 110 -2.02 -3.71 2.94
C PRO A 110 -0.59 -3.99 2.49
N MET A 111 -0.36 -5.07 1.72
CA MET A 111 0.95 -5.41 1.18
C MET A 111 0.82 -6.05 -0.20
N SER A 112 1.96 -6.29 -0.86
CA SER A 112 2.01 -7.04 -2.12
C SER A 112 1.47 -8.48 -1.94
N PRO A 113 0.70 -9.01 -2.91
CA PRO A 113 0.26 -10.41 -2.92
C PRO A 113 1.40 -11.41 -3.13
N LEU A 114 2.64 -10.94 -3.41
CA LEU A 114 3.84 -11.71 -3.77
C LEU A 114 3.74 -12.38 -5.14
N LEU A 115 2.68 -13.14 -5.37
CA LEU A 115 2.32 -13.75 -6.64
C LEU A 115 0.89 -13.35 -7.01
N ALA A 116 0.68 -12.97 -8.26
CA ALA A 116 -0.60 -12.51 -8.80
C ALA A 116 -1.57 -13.68 -9.02
N TYR A 117 -2.57 -13.47 -9.88
CA TYR A 117 -3.52 -14.52 -10.23
C TYR A 117 -2.88 -15.66 -11.04
N GLY A 118 -3.13 -16.92 -10.63
CA GLY A 118 -2.67 -18.13 -11.32
C GLY A 118 -2.05 -19.18 -10.40
N MET A 119 -1.41 -20.21 -10.97
CA MET A 119 -0.74 -21.25 -10.18
C MET A 119 0.50 -20.71 -9.48
N GLU A 120 0.43 -20.62 -8.15
CA GLU A 120 1.50 -20.16 -7.26
C GLU A 120 2.54 -21.27 -7.05
N THR A 121 3.37 -21.50 -8.05
CA THR A 121 4.41 -22.54 -8.02
C THR A 121 5.77 -21.95 -8.36
N CYS A 122 6.84 -22.63 -7.95
CA CYS A 122 8.23 -22.29 -8.32
C CYS A 122 8.46 -22.37 -9.84
N ARG A 123 7.74 -23.26 -10.55
CA ARG A 123 7.81 -23.36 -12.00
C ARG A 123 7.05 -22.22 -12.65
N THR A 124 7.41 -21.91 -13.89
CA THR A 124 6.64 -20.96 -14.70
C THR A 124 6.12 -21.56 -15.98
N GLY A 125 4.96 -21.07 -16.37
CA GLY A 125 4.28 -21.42 -17.59
C GLY A 125 3.09 -20.49 -17.82
N PRO A 126 2.27 -20.78 -18.85
CA PRO A 126 1.16 -19.91 -19.24
C PRO A 126 0.12 -19.70 -18.12
N LEU A 127 -0.04 -20.69 -17.23
CA LEU A 127 -1.04 -20.68 -16.16
C LEU A 127 -0.47 -20.29 -14.78
N THR A 128 0.83 -20.00 -14.69
CA THR A 128 1.47 -19.72 -13.40
C THR A 128 1.30 -18.26 -13.02
N ALA A 129 1.04 -18.00 -11.73
CA ALA A 129 0.93 -16.66 -11.19
C ALA A 129 2.16 -15.83 -11.52
N LYS A 130 1.99 -14.56 -11.89
CA LYS A 130 3.11 -13.63 -12.13
C LYS A 130 3.70 -13.12 -10.82
N GLU A 131 4.99 -12.83 -10.82
CA GLU A 131 5.67 -12.20 -9.70
C GLU A 131 5.14 -10.77 -9.50
N VAL A 132 4.94 -10.41 -8.24
CA VAL A 132 4.55 -9.06 -7.82
C VAL A 132 5.65 -8.54 -6.91
N PHE A 133 6.14 -7.33 -7.18
CA PHE A 133 7.22 -6.73 -6.40
C PHE A 133 6.90 -6.80 -4.90
N PRO A 134 7.85 -7.18 -4.02
CA PRO A 134 9.29 -7.31 -4.28
C PRO A 134 9.74 -8.72 -4.73
N VAL A 135 8.81 -9.63 -5.04
CA VAL A 135 9.17 -10.94 -5.59
C VAL A 135 9.74 -10.77 -6.99
N THR A 136 10.86 -11.42 -7.24
CA THR A 136 11.54 -11.48 -8.52
C THR A 136 11.50 -12.90 -9.05
N ARG A 137 12.04 -13.09 -10.25
CA ARG A 137 12.11 -14.43 -10.83
C ARG A 137 12.97 -15.37 -9.98
N GLU A 138 14.01 -14.82 -9.38
CA GLU A 138 14.99 -15.51 -8.54
C GLU A 138 14.38 -15.91 -7.19
N THR A 139 13.54 -15.04 -6.60
CA THR A 139 12.92 -15.30 -5.28
C THR A 139 11.55 -15.98 -5.36
N ARG A 140 11.04 -16.23 -6.57
CA ARG A 140 9.74 -16.87 -6.81
C ARG A 140 9.52 -18.15 -6.01
N CYS A 141 10.52 -19.03 -5.96
CA CYS A 141 10.38 -20.33 -5.30
C CYS A 141 10.21 -20.17 -3.79
N ALA A 142 10.93 -19.24 -3.16
CA ALA A 142 10.76 -18.88 -1.76
C ALA A 142 9.36 -18.29 -1.51
N ALA A 143 8.88 -17.38 -2.38
CA ALA A 143 7.52 -16.84 -2.28
C ALA A 143 6.44 -17.94 -2.39
N ALA A 144 6.59 -18.87 -3.34
CA ALA A 144 5.67 -20.00 -3.49
C ALA A 144 5.67 -20.93 -2.26
N GLU A 145 6.83 -21.14 -1.64
CA GLU A 145 6.95 -21.91 -0.40
C GLU A 145 6.25 -21.23 0.77
N VAL A 146 6.42 -19.91 0.94
CA VAL A 146 5.70 -19.12 1.96
C VAL A 146 4.19 -19.26 1.80
N ILE A 147 3.68 -19.12 0.57
CA ILE A 147 2.24 -19.27 0.30
C ILE A 147 1.76 -20.70 0.61
N ALA A 148 2.56 -21.72 0.27
CA ALA A 148 2.24 -23.11 0.61
C ALA A 148 2.20 -23.34 2.14
N ARG A 149 3.09 -22.70 2.90
CA ARG A 149 3.11 -22.73 4.38
C ARG A 149 1.90 -22.02 4.98
N LEU A 150 1.52 -20.85 4.45
CA LEU A 150 0.32 -20.12 4.87
C LEU A 150 -0.96 -20.97 4.70
N ARG A 151 -1.10 -21.67 3.57
CA ARG A 151 -2.21 -22.61 3.33
C ARG A 151 -2.26 -23.77 4.32
N LYS A 152 -1.10 -24.23 4.79
CA LYS A 152 -0.98 -25.27 5.83
C LYS A 152 -1.15 -24.71 7.24
N LYS A 153 -1.47 -23.42 7.39
CA LYS A 153 -1.61 -22.73 8.67
C LYS A 153 -0.33 -22.78 9.53
N ASP A 154 0.83 -22.72 8.87
CA ASP A 154 2.12 -22.61 9.55
C ASP A 154 2.19 -21.31 10.37
N PRO A 155 2.36 -21.37 11.71
CA PRO A 155 2.29 -20.19 12.55
C PRO A 155 3.41 -19.19 12.31
N VAL A 156 4.59 -19.63 11.86
CA VAL A 156 5.73 -18.75 11.56
C VAL A 156 5.45 -17.97 10.27
N ALA A 157 4.91 -18.62 9.25
CA ALA A 157 4.52 -17.95 8.01
C ALA A 157 3.38 -16.95 8.23
N HIS A 158 2.38 -17.30 9.07
CA HIS A 158 1.29 -16.39 9.44
C HIS A 158 1.79 -15.18 10.24
N ALA A 159 2.64 -15.39 11.25
CA ALA A 159 3.23 -14.28 12.01
C ALA A 159 4.08 -13.35 11.13
N TRP A 160 4.87 -13.91 10.20
CA TRP A 160 5.60 -13.12 9.21
C TRP A 160 4.66 -12.29 8.33
N LEU A 161 3.61 -12.92 7.78
CA LEU A 161 2.67 -12.22 6.91
C LEU A 161 1.96 -11.08 7.64
N GLU A 162 1.51 -11.31 8.87
CA GLU A 162 0.88 -10.30 9.70
C GLU A 162 1.80 -9.10 9.99
N ALA A 163 3.09 -9.35 10.18
CA ALA A 163 4.09 -8.29 10.31
C ALA A 163 4.25 -7.51 8.99
N GLU A 164 4.34 -8.19 7.85
CA GLU A 164 4.43 -7.54 6.53
C GLU A 164 3.17 -6.74 6.17
N ILE A 165 1.98 -7.24 6.52
CA ILE A 165 0.71 -6.51 6.42
C ILE A 165 0.78 -5.20 7.23
N ALA A 166 1.25 -5.26 8.48
CA ALA A 166 1.36 -4.07 9.33
C ALA A 166 2.34 -3.05 8.74
N LYS A 167 3.52 -3.49 8.27
CA LYS A 167 4.51 -2.62 7.62
C LYS A 167 3.96 -1.99 6.35
N GLY A 168 3.46 -2.80 5.42
CA GLY A 168 2.97 -2.34 4.13
C GLY A 168 1.80 -1.37 4.27
N LEU A 169 0.87 -1.63 5.18
CA LEU A 169 -0.29 -0.77 5.44
C LEU A 169 0.15 0.65 5.79
N VAL A 170 1.08 0.77 6.74
CA VAL A 170 1.59 2.08 7.18
C VAL A 170 2.33 2.77 6.05
N LYS A 171 3.19 2.06 5.32
CA LYS A 171 3.92 2.62 4.16
C LYS A 171 2.96 3.14 3.09
N LYS A 172 1.91 2.39 2.75
CA LYS A 172 0.88 2.81 1.77
C LYS A 172 0.15 4.06 2.22
N MET A 173 -0.30 4.12 3.47
CA MET A 173 -1.00 5.29 3.99
C MET A 173 -0.11 6.53 4.00
N VAL A 174 1.15 6.39 4.40
CA VAL A 174 2.11 7.49 4.43
C VAL A 174 2.43 7.99 3.03
N VAL A 175 2.70 7.09 2.08
CA VAL A 175 2.98 7.48 0.69
C VAL A 175 1.75 8.07 0.02
N ALA A 176 0.55 7.51 0.21
CA ALA A 176 -0.68 8.11 -0.30
C ALA A 176 -0.90 9.54 0.23
N ALA A 177 -0.63 9.78 1.51
CA ALA A 177 -0.69 11.11 2.10
C ALA A 177 0.39 12.06 1.54
N ALA A 178 1.63 11.59 1.41
CA ALA A 178 2.73 12.34 0.78
C ALA A 178 2.40 12.75 -0.66
N GLU A 179 1.70 11.87 -1.37
CA GLU A 179 1.25 12.08 -2.73
C GLU A 179 -0.04 12.90 -2.82
N ASN A 180 -0.59 13.42 -1.72
CA ASN A 180 -1.84 14.18 -1.69
C ASN A 180 -3.01 13.42 -2.37
N VAL A 181 -3.13 12.13 -2.09
CA VAL A 181 -4.31 11.33 -2.43
C VAL A 181 -5.43 11.69 -1.44
N ASN A 182 -6.66 11.88 -1.92
CA ASN A 182 -7.80 12.33 -1.11
C ASN A 182 -8.27 11.31 -0.07
N GLY A 183 -8.02 10.02 -0.31
CA GLY A 183 -8.40 8.95 0.58
C GLY A 183 -7.83 7.63 0.11
N ILE A 184 -7.68 6.70 1.05
CA ILE A 184 -7.29 5.33 0.78
C ILE A 184 -8.22 4.40 1.55
N ASN A 185 -8.82 3.46 0.84
CA ASN A 185 -9.59 2.38 1.40
C ASN A 185 -8.71 1.12 1.45
N ILE A 186 -8.16 0.83 2.63
CA ILE A 186 -7.34 -0.36 2.86
C ILE A 186 -8.29 -1.55 3.07
N GLY A 187 -8.33 -2.48 2.12
CA GLY A 187 -8.96 -3.80 2.26
C GLY A 187 -7.91 -4.85 2.67
N ASN A 188 -8.21 -5.90 3.43
CA ASN A 188 -9.52 -6.34 3.91
C ASN A 188 -9.55 -6.39 5.44
N MET A 189 -10.72 -6.14 6.01
CA MET A 189 -10.90 -6.31 7.45
C MET A 189 -10.76 -7.78 7.89
N GLU A 190 -11.02 -8.74 7.01
CA GLU A 190 -10.88 -10.17 7.27
C GLU A 190 -10.24 -10.89 6.09
N ASP A 191 -9.84 -12.13 6.32
CA ASP A 191 -9.36 -13.03 5.28
C ASP A 191 -10.46 -13.40 4.28
N TRP A 192 -10.09 -13.47 3.01
CA TRP A 192 -11.01 -13.77 1.92
C TRP A 192 -11.07 -15.28 1.61
N PRO A 193 -12.27 -15.87 1.42
CA PRO A 193 -12.41 -17.27 1.02
C PRO A 193 -12.22 -17.44 -0.49
N ILE A 194 -11.14 -16.89 -1.05
CA ILE A 194 -10.88 -17.01 -2.49
C ILE A 194 -10.12 -18.32 -2.71
N PRO A 195 -10.64 -19.24 -3.55
CA PRO A 195 -9.90 -20.44 -3.92
C PRO A 195 -8.64 -20.05 -4.71
N PHE A 196 -7.62 -20.92 -4.62
CA PHE A 196 -6.27 -20.81 -5.20
C PHE A 196 -6.01 -19.73 -6.27
N GLY A 197 -4.86 -19.07 -6.16
CA GLY A 197 -4.28 -18.27 -7.23
C GLY A 197 -4.54 -16.79 -7.08
N ALA A 198 -4.22 -16.22 -5.92
CA ALA A 198 -4.16 -14.77 -5.69
C ALA A 198 -3.03 -14.41 -4.69
N GLY A 199 -2.03 -15.29 -4.57
CA GLY A 199 -0.90 -15.15 -3.67
C GLY A 199 -1.33 -15.15 -2.21
N VAL A 200 -0.81 -14.18 -1.45
CA VAL A 200 -1.15 -14.02 -0.03
C VAL A 200 -2.38 -13.15 0.21
N SER A 201 -3.03 -12.62 -0.84
CA SER A 201 -4.18 -11.69 -0.69
C SER A 201 -5.36 -12.27 0.09
N GLN A 202 -5.55 -13.59 0.05
CA GLN A 202 -6.57 -14.30 0.82
C GLN A 202 -6.36 -14.20 2.35
N PHE A 203 -5.14 -13.93 2.80
CA PHE A 203 -4.72 -13.91 4.21
C PHE A 203 -4.42 -12.49 4.73
N MET A 204 -4.88 -11.45 4.03
CA MET A 204 -4.58 -10.04 4.34
C MET A 204 -5.57 -9.38 5.29
N GLY A 205 -6.37 -10.16 6.02
CA GLY A 205 -7.29 -9.62 7.02
C GLY A 205 -6.58 -8.87 8.13
N LEU A 206 -7.19 -7.78 8.62
CA LEU A 206 -6.73 -7.07 9.83
C LEU A 206 -7.31 -7.67 11.13
N VAL A 207 -8.34 -8.49 11.02
CA VAL A 207 -9.07 -9.12 12.13
C VAL A 207 -9.35 -10.58 11.81
N ASP A 208 -9.18 -11.46 12.79
CA ASP A 208 -9.62 -12.84 12.69
C ASP A 208 -11.14 -12.90 12.77
N VAL A 209 -11.77 -13.63 11.85
CA VAL A 209 -13.21 -13.79 11.82
C VAL A 209 -13.59 -15.25 11.84
N ASP A 210 -14.40 -15.62 12.83
CA ASP A 210 -15.10 -16.91 12.83
C ASP A 210 -16.32 -16.82 11.95
N ARG A 211 -16.50 -17.86 11.13
CA ARG A 211 -17.67 -18.03 10.28
C ARG A 211 -18.46 -19.22 10.78
N SER A 212 -19.65 -18.95 11.31
CA SER A 212 -20.61 -19.97 11.74
C SER A 212 -21.87 -19.89 10.90
N LEU A 213 -22.54 -21.02 10.69
CA LEU A 213 -23.91 -21.03 10.18
C LEU A 213 -24.83 -20.44 11.24
N GLY A 214 -25.47 -19.32 10.93
CA GLY A 214 -26.57 -18.79 11.73
C GLY A 214 -27.90 -19.42 11.36
N ASP A 215 -28.95 -18.94 12.02
CA ASP A 215 -30.32 -19.29 11.65
C ASP A 215 -30.58 -18.87 10.20
N GLN A 216 -31.26 -19.73 9.44
CA GLN A 216 -31.58 -19.52 8.00
C GLN A 216 -30.40 -19.61 7.01
N LEU A 217 -29.35 -20.39 7.31
CA LEU A 217 -28.19 -20.62 6.42
C LEU A 217 -27.37 -19.36 6.11
N HIS A 218 -27.56 -18.27 6.84
CA HIS A 218 -26.71 -17.08 6.74
C HIS A 218 -25.38 -17.34 7.44
N VAL A 219 -24.26 -16.96 6.80
CA VAL A 219 -22.94 -17.01 7.44
C VAL A 219 -22.85 -15.84 8.42
N VAL A 220 -22.84 -16.14 9.72
CA VAL A 220 -22.56 -15.19 10.78
C VAL A 220 -21.05 -15.02 10.89
N ARG A 221 -20.60 -13.76 10.87
CA ARG A 221 -19.19 -13.37 10.93
C ARG A 221 -18.94 -12.71 12.29
N THR A 222 -18.11 -13.35 13.12
CA THR A 222 -17.78 -12.86 14.47
C THR A 222 -16.30 -12.53 14.56
N ALA A 223 -15.98 -11.27 14.87
CA ALA A 223 -14.60 -10.86 15.13
C ALA A 223 -14.05 -11.55 16.39
N ARG A 224 -12.82 -12.06 16.31
CA ARG A 224 -12.14 -12.79 17.40
C ARG A 224 -10.92 -12.05 17.92
N GLY A 225 -9.93 -11.87 17.06
CA GLY A 225 -8.62 -11.33 17.41
C GLY A 225 -8.26 -10.17 16.49
N LEU A 226 -7.71 -9.11 17.06
CA LEU A 226 -7.10 -8.04 16.29
C LEU A 226 -5.68 -8.47 15.91
N ARG A 227 -5.30 -8.25 14.65
CA ARG A 227 -3.94 -8.54 14.16
C ARG A 227 -3.05 -7.30 14.27
N PRO A 228 -1.72 -7.44 14.17
CA PRO A 228 -0.79 -6.30 14.25
C PRO A 228 -1.15 -5.16 13.30
N GLY A 229 -1.59 -5.49 12.08
CA GLY A 229 -2.03 -4.49 11.09
C GLY A 229 -3.18 -3.59 11.57
N PHE A 230 -4.11 -4.11 12.37
CA PHE A 230 -5.18 -3.29 12.97
C PHE A 230 -4.61 -2.26 13.97
N HIS A 231 -3.67 -2.69 14.81
CA HIS A 231 -3.04 -1.81 15.78
C HIS A 231 -2.12 -0.77 15.10
N ALA A 232 -1.44 -1.16 14.02
CA ALA A 232 -0.64 -0.26 13.20
C ALA A 232 -1.52 0.80 12.51
N LEU A 233 -2.67 0.41 11.95
CA LEU A 233 -3.67 1.33 11.41
C LEU A 233 -4.16 2.33 12.47
N ARG A 234 -4.49 1.83 13.67
CA ARG A 234 -4.89 2.69 14.80
C ARG A 234 -3.80 3.69 15.14
N MET A 235 -2.54 3.26 15.18
CA MET A 235 -1.40 4.14 15.46
C MET A 235 -1.23 5.22 14.39
N VAL A 236 -1.33 4.87 13.11
CA VAL A 236 -1.29 5.85 11.99
C VAL A 236 -2.36 6.91 12.18
N ILE A 237 -3.61 6.50 12.43
CA ILE A 237 -4.72 7.44 12.65
C ILE A 237 -4.40 8.34 13.86
N GLN A 238 -4.00 7.77 14.99
CA GLN A 238 -3.73 8.54 16.20
C GLN A 238 -2.59 9.56 16.02
N LYS A 239 -1.51 9.18 15.33
CA LYS A 239 -0.31 10.01 15.18
C LYS A 239 -0.42 11.01 14.03
N LEU A 240 -1.16 10.68 12.97
CA LEU A 240 -1.18 11.50 11.74
C LEU A 240 -2.51 12.22 11.52
N ASP A 241 -3.58 11.91 12.26
CA ASP A 241 -4.87 12.60 12.10
C ASP A 241 -4.73 14.12 12.25
N GLY A 242 -5.46 14.84 11.39
CA GLY A 242 -5.45 16.31 11.33
C GLY A 242 -4.15 16.91 10.76
N TYR A 243 -3.30 16.14 10.08
CA TYR A 243 -2.18 16.72 9.33
C TYR A 243 -2.68 17.70 8.26
N GLN A 244 -1.88 18.73 7.97
CA GLN A 244 -2.18 19.76 6.98
C GLN A 244 -1.28 19.64 5.75
N GLN A 245 -0.08 19.11 5.94
CA GLN A 245 0.91 18.97 4.88
C GLN A 245 1.86 17.82 5.20
N VAL A 246 2.33 17.14 4.16
CA VAL A 246 3.38 16.13 4.25
C VAL A 246 4.56 16.61 3.41
N LEU A 247 5.76 16.61 3.99
CA LEU A 247 6.98 17.03 3.32
C LEU A 247 8.01 15.90 3.35
N PRO A 248 8.65 15.55 2.22
CA PRO A 248 9.83 14.68 2.27
C PRO A 248 10.96 15.36 3.06
N VAL A 249 11.76 14.57 3.77
CA VAL A 249 12.91 15.04 4.55
C VAL A 249 14.20 14.56 3.87
N PRO A 250 14.85 15.40 3.03
CA PRO A 250 15.95 14.99 2.17
C PRO A 250 17.30 14.98 2.91
N VAL A 251 17.37 14.27 4.04
CA VAL A 251 18.60 14.13 4.85
C VAL A 251 19.50 13.01 4.33
N ASP A 252 18.97 12.13 3.50
CA ASP A 252 19.69 11.02 2.88
C ASP A 252 19.17 10.81 1.44
N LYS A 253 20.04 10.34 0.54
CA LYS A 253 19.74 10.09 -0.87
C LYS A 253 19.88 8.62 -1.26
N ARG A 254 20.19 7.74 -0.31
CA ARG A 254 20.29 6.30 -0.56
C ARG A 254 18.96 5.77 -1.10
N PRO A 255 18.98 4.92 -2.14
CA PRO A 255 17.77 4.22 -2.59
C PRO A 255 17.11 3.48 -1.42
N GLY A 256 15.78 3.50 -1.35
CA GLY A 256 15.05 2.81 -0.29
C GLY A 256 14.89 3.59 1.01
N PHE A 257 15.56 4.73 1.16
CA PHE A 257 15.34 5.62 2.31
C PHE A 257 14.05 6.43 2.14
N HIS A 258 13.18 6.35 3.14
CA HIS A 258 11.96 7.14 3.20
C HIS A 258 11.87 7.85 4.55
N LEU A 259 11.70 9.18 4.51
CA LEU A 259 11.43 9.98 5.70
C LEU A 259 10.53 11.15 5.32
N TYR A 260 9.37 11.23 5.96
CA TYR A 260 8.36 12.24 5.74
C TYR A 260 8.09 13.00 7.03
N ARG A 261 7.81 14.30 6.91
CA ARG A 261 7.40 15.18 7.99
C ARG A 261 5.93 15.54 7.78
N PHE A 262 5.09 15.08 8.70
CA PHE A 262 3.68 15.44 8.79
C PHE A 262 3.56 16.70 9.65
N LEU A 263 3.06 17.78 9.07
CA LEU A 263 2.85 19.05 9.77
C LEU A 263 1.42 19.12 10.31
N ARG A 264 1.27 19.34 11.61
CA ARG A 264 -0.02 19.52 12.29
C ARG A 264 0.14 20.58 13.37
N VAL A 265 -0.34 21.81 13.18
CA VAL A 265 -0.15 22.88 14.16
C VAL A 265 -0.62 22.45 15.57
N PRO A 266 0.20 22.61 16.64
CA PRO A 266 1.57 23.16 16.71
C PRO A 266 2.70 22.11 16.67
N ARG A 267 2.41 20.87 16.29
CA ARG A 267 3.30 19.70 16.28
C ARG A 267 3.77 19.31 14.87
N ALA A 268 4.78 18.48 14.82
CA ALA A 268 5.16 17.75 13.61
C ALA A 268 5.58 16.34 14.02
N THR A 269 5.28 15.38 13.15
CA THR A 269 5.63 13.97 13.35
C THR A 269 6.46 13.54 12.15
N LEU A 270 7.62 12.93 12.40
CA LEU A 270 8.35 12.26 11.33
C LEU A 270 7.87 10.81 11.22
N VAL A 271 7.80 10.30 10.00
CA VAL A 271 7.56 8.88 9.72
C VAL A 271 8.62 8.40 8.75
N GLY A 272 9.35 7.35 9.09
CA GLY A 272 10.43 6.86 8.25
C GLY A 272 10.66 5.36 8.32
N TRP A 273 11.30 4.83 7.28
CA TRP A 273 11.72 3.44 7.15
C TRP A 273 12.83 3.34 6.10
N TYR A 274 13.44 2.16 6.05
CA TYR A 274 14.34 1.76 4.99
C TYR A 274 13.80 0.50 4.29
N ASP A 275 13.78 0.51 2.97
CA ASP A 275 13.32 -0.59 2.14
C ASP A 275 14.36 -0.90 1.07
N ASP A 276 15.00 -2.07 1.13
CA ASP A 276 16.01 -2.44 0.14
C ASP A 276 15.41 -2.94 -1.18
N GLY A 277 14.08 -2.95 -1.28
CA GLY A 277 13.33 -3.38 -2.46
C GLY A 277 13.43 -4.88 -2.74
N ARG A 278 13.74 -5.69 -1.72
CA ARG A 278 13.89 -7.15 -1.86
C ARG A 278 12.84 -7.90 -1.06
N PHE A 279 12.49 -9.07 -1.57
CA PHE A 279 11.68 -10.03 -0.84
C PHE A 279 12.55 -10.73 0.21
N HIS A 280 12.11 -10.65 1.48
CA HIS A 280 12.71 -11.36 2.61
C HIS A 280 11.71 -12.40 3.14
N SER A 281 12.10 -13.67 3.13
CA SER A 281 11.26 -14.78 3.57
C SER A 281 11.16 -14.87 5.12
N PRO A 282 10.21 -15.65 5.68
CA PRO A 282 10.11 -15.83 7.13
C PRO A 282 11.44 -16.31 7.75
N GLY A 283 12.02 -15.48 8.63
CA GLY A 283 13.29 -15.76 9.31
C GLY A 283 14.51 -15.09 8.68
N GLU A 284 14.36 -14.42 7.53
CA GLU A 284 15.41 -13.58 6.96
C GLU A 284 15.38 -12.18 7.58
N ASP A 285 16.57 -11.67 7.91
CA ASP A 285 16.73 -10.32 8.43
C ASP A 285 16.71 -9.29 7.30
N ALA A 286 15.82 -8.31 7.41
CA ALA A 286 15.84 -7.15 6.54
C ALA A 286 16.96 -6.19 6.97
N PRO A 287 17.67 -5.54 6.01
CA PRO A 287 18.74 -4.62 6.35
C PRO A 287 18.26 -3.38 7.11
N THR A 288 19.16 -2.81 7.90
CA THR A 288 18.96 -1.55 8.61
C THR A 288 20.04 -0.54 8.25
N ILE A 289 19.70 0.74 8.25
CA ILE A 289 20.63 1.85 8.07
C ILE A 289 20.56 2.80 9.27
N GLU A 290 21.62 3.56 9.48
CA GLU A 290 21.64 4.69 10.40
C GLU A 290 21.61 6.01 9.62
N VAL A 291 20.80 6.97 10.08
CA VAL A 291 20.70 8.32 9.51
C VAL A 291 20.72 9.36 10.63
N LEU A 292 21.32 10.51 10.36
CA LEU A 292 21.30 11.65 11.27
C LEU A 292 20.25 12.66 10.82
N VAL A 293 19.29 12.96 11.70
CA VAL A 293 18.19 13.86 11.38
C VAL A 293 18.30 15.13 12.22
N PRO A 294 18.28 16.34 11.63
CA PRO A 294 18.25 17.59 12.38
C PRO A 294 17.05 17.65 13.34
N TRP A 295 17.30 18.02 14.58
CA TRP A 295 16.31 18.05 15.64
C TRP A 295 16.54 19.21 16.61
N SER A 296 15.47 19.88 17.01
CA SER A 296 15.55 21.13 17.80
C SER A 296 15.22 20.96 19.28
N LYS A 297 14.56 19.87 19.68
CA LYS A 297 14.28 19.58 21.10
C LYS A 297 15.49 18.89 21.75
N ALA A 298 15.43 18.70 23.07
CA ALA A 298 16.50 18.00 23.81
C ALA A 298 16.47 16.48 23.61
N ASP A 299 15.29 15.93 23.33
CA ASP A 299 15.05 14.52 23.05
C ASP A 299 14.01 14.36 21.92
N ALA A 300 13.90 13.13 21.42
CA ALA A 300 12.84 12.70 20.53
C ALA A 300 12.30 11.35 21.01
N THR A 301 11.00 11.13 20.86
CA THR A 301 10.42 9.78 21.09
C THR A 301 10.29 9.07 19.76
N CYS A 302 10.99 7.95 19.59
CA CYS A 302 10.86 7.05 18.45
C CYS A 302 9.90 5.91 18.83
N THR A 303 8.89 5.66 18.00
CA THR A 303 7.93 4.58 18.20
C THR A 303 7.84 3.73 16.94
N GLU A 304 8.26 2.46 17.03
CA GLU A 304 8.00 1.46 15.98
C GLU A 304 6.50 1.16 15.90
N ILE A 305 6.03 0.63 14.78
CA ILE A 305 4.68 0.08 14.67
C ILE A 305 4.58 -1.31 15.32
N PRO A 306 3.40 -1.74 15.80
CA PRO A 306 3.19 -3.11 16.25
C PRO A 306 3.30 -4.08 15.06
N THR A 307 4.09 -5.13 15.21
CA THR A 307 4.29 -6.19 14.20
C THR A 307 3.99 -7.59 14.72
N LYS A 308 3.66 -7.73 16.02
CA LYS A 308 3.35 -8.99 16.69
C LYS A 308 2.00 -8.95 17.39
N ARG A 309 1.33 -10.10 17.53
CA ARG A 309 -0.04 -10.18 18.09
C ARG A 309 -0.16 -9.75 19.55
N ASP A 310 0.92 -9.87 20.31
CA ASP A 310 1.01 -9.41 21.70
C ASP A 310 1.30 -7.90 21.81
N GLN A 311 1.54 -7.21 20.67
CA GLN A 311 1.81 -5.78 20.62
C GLN A 311 0.55 -4.99 20.23
N THR A 312 -0.04 -4.31 21.22
CA THR A 312 -1.11 -3.33 20.97
C THR A 312 -0.57 -1.93 20.68
N ASN A 313 0.64 -1.65 21.18
CA ASN A 313 1.48 -0.49 20.88
C ASN A 313 2.81 -1.04 20.36
N GLY A 314 3.57 -0.24 19.61
CA GLY A 314 4.91 -0.67 19.20
C GLY A 314 6.00 -0.29 20.21
N GLY A 315 7.23 -0.67 19.90
CA GLY A 315 8.40 -0.40 20.73
C GLY A 315 8.67 1.11 20.82
N VAL A 316 8.98 1.60 22.02
CA VAL A 316 9.27 3.02 22.27
C VAL A 316 10.71 3.16 22.73
N GLU A 317 11.43 4.08 22.09
CA GLU A 317 12.80 4.46 22.42
C GLU A 317 12.88 5.99 22.56
N VAL A 318 13.61 6.47 23.57
CA VAL A 318 13.94 7.89 23.71
C VAL A 318 15.31 8.12 23.10
N LEU A 319 15.37 8.99 22.09
CA LEU A 319 16.59 9.32 21.38
C LEU A 319 17.19 10.60 21.93
N ALA A 320 18.46 10.51 22.34
CA ALA A 320 19.22 11.67 22.77
C ALA A 320 19.63 12.53 21.56
N VAL A 321 19.61 13.85 21.74
CA VAL A 321 20.04 14.81 20.73
C VAL A 321 21.51 15.13 20.93
N GLN A 322 22.31 14.91 19.89
CA GLN A 322 23.74 15.19 19.86
C GLN A 322 24.01 16.16 18.71
N ASP A 323 24.63 17.31 19.01
CA ASP A 323 24.95 18.36 18.04
C ASP A 323 23.74 18.80 17.19
N GLY A 324 22.56 18.91 17.81
CA GLY A 324 21.31 19.30 17.16
C GLY A 324 20.76 18.25 16.19
N LYS A 325 21.14 16.97 16.36
CA LYS A 325 20.68 15.85 15.55
C LYS A 325 20.30 14.66 16.42
N ILE A 326 19.39 13.83 15.92
CA ILE A 326 19.11 12.49 16.45
C ILE A 326 19.63 11.44 15.48
N GLY A 327 20.15 10.34 16.01
CA GLY A 327 20.45 9.14 15.23
C GLY A 327 19.19 8.28 15.12
N LEU A 328 18.74 8.01 13.89
CA LEU A 328 17.66 7.06 13.62
C LEU A 328 18.22 5.80 13.00
N ARG A 329 17.94 4.65 13.62
CA ARG A 329 18.12 3.34 13.01
C ARG A 329 16.83 2.98 12.26
N LEU A 330 16.91 2.90 10.94
CA LEU A 330 15.75 2.62 10.09
C LEU A 330 15.90 1.23 9.44
N GLY A 331 14.88 0.40 9.58
CA GLY A 331 14.72 -0.87 8.87
C GLY A 331 13.39 -0.91 8.12
N SER A 332 12.93 -2.12 7.77
CA SER A 332 11.66 -2.31 7.04
C SER A 332 10.41 -1.98 7.86
N VAL A 333 10.53 -1.88 9.19
CA VAL A 333 9.48 -1.46 10.12
C VAL A 333 9.41 0.07 10.17
N PRO A 334 8.26 0.68 9.80
CA PRO A 334 8.06 2.12 9.97
C PRO A 334 8.16 2.56 11.43
N VAL A 335 8.81 3.70 11.63
CA VAL A 335 8.90 4.40 12.92
C VAL A 335 8.24 5.77 12.85
N PHE A 336 7.68 6.21 13.96
CA PHE A 336 7.19 7.57 14.19
C PHE A 336 8.13 8.30 15.15
N VAL A 337 8.50 9.55 14.86
CA VAL A 337 9.36 10.36 15.71
C VAL A 337 8.68 11.69 16.05
N GLU A 338 8.58 12.03 17.34
CA GLU A 338 7.83 13.19 17.88
C GLU A 338 8.63 14.03 18.90
#